data_AF-A0A7Y1ZFQ1-F1
#
_entry.id   AF-A0A7Y1ZFQ1-F1
#
_cell.length_a   1.000
_cell.length_b   1.000
_cell.length_c   1.000
_cell.angle_alpha   90.00
_cell.angle_beta   90.00
_cell.angle_gamma   90.00
#
_symmetry.space_group_name_H-M   'P 1'
#
loop_
_entity.id
_entity.type
_entity.pdbx_description
1 polymer ?
#
loop_
_entity_poly.entity_id
_entity_poly.type
_entity_poly.pdbx_seq_one_letter_code
_entity_poly.pdbx_strand_id
1 'polypeptide(L)'
;FVVDLDKGPNDASLVVAIIAMARSLGLELVAEGVETHEQYRFLRQHGASVIQGYLFSKPLPFGELKGVLAPEYFGAQIRELPL
;
A
#
# COMPACT_ATOMS: atom_id res chain seq x y z
N PHE A 1 1.85 -3.71 -8.46
CA PHE A 1 2.12 -2.29 -8.70
C PHE A 1 0.81 -1.54 -8.91
N VAL A 2 0.61 -0.42 -8.20
CA VAL A 2 -0.63 0.39 -8.25
C VAL A 2 -0.39 1.82 -8.75
N VAL A 3 0.78 2.06 -9.34
CA VAL A 3 1.29 3.37 -9.81
C VAL A 3 0.31 4.09 -10.76
N ASP A 4 -0.64 3.37 -11.35
CA ASP A 4 -1.56 3.86 -12.37
C ASP A 4 -3.04 3.81 -11.96
N LEU A 5 -3.33 3.64 -10.66
CA LEU A 5 -4.71 3.54 -10.16
C LEU A 5 -5.59 4.75 -10.55
N ASP A 6 -4.98 5.91 -10.74
CA ASP A 6 -5.58 7.21 -11.06
C ASP A 6 -5.69 7.48 -12.57
N LYS A 7 -5.18 6.60 -13.44
CA LYS A 7 -5.13 6.83 -14.89
C LYS A 7 -6.42 6.48 -15.64
N GLY A 8 -7.38 5.81 -14.99
CA GLY A 8 -8.72 5.60 -15.56
C GLY A 8 -9.57 4.55 -14.84
N PRO A 9 -10.90 4.50 -15.13
CA PRO A 9 -11.85 3.62 -14.44
C PRO A 9 -11.59 2.11 -14.65
N ASN A 10 -10.92 1.73 -15.75
CA ASN A 10 -10.57 0.33 -16.00
C ASN A 10 -9.49 -0.19 -15.06
N ASP A 11 -8.51 0.64 -14.70
CA ASP A 11 -7.37 0.23 -13.87
C ASP A 11 -7.80 -0.02 -12.43
N ALA A 12 -8.68 0.84 -11.90
CA ALA A 12 -9.31 0.63 -10.60
C ALA A 12 -10.10 -0.69 -10.53
N SER A 13 -10.88 -1.02 -11.57
CA SER A 13 -11.71 -2.24 -11.60
C SER A 13 -10.87 -3.51 -11.58
N LEU A 14 -9.74 -3.54 -12.31
CA LEU A 14 -8.81 -4.66 -12.29
C LEU A 14 -8.18 -4.85 -10.91
N VAL A 15 -7.75 -3.77 -10.25
CA VAL A 15 -7.17 -3.84 -8.89
C VAL A 15 -8.17 -4.42 -7.91
N VAL A 16 -9.44 -3.99 -7.96
CA VAL A 16 -10.51 -4.56 -7.11
C VAL A 16 -10.68 -6.06 -7.36
N ALA A 17 -10.72 -6.48 -8.62
CA ALA A 17 -10.86 -7.90 -8.97
C ALA A 17 -9.69 -8.74 -8.43
N ILE A 18 -8.45 -8.25 -8.53
CA ILE A 18 -7.26 -8.92 -8.00
C ILE A 18 -7.32 -9.04 -6.47
N ILE A 19 -7.71 -7.97 -5.76
CA ILE A 19 -7.84 -8.01 -4.30
C ILE A 19 -8.92 -9.01 -3.87
N ALA A 20 -10.07 -9.02 -4.54
CA ALA A 20 -11.14 -9.98 -4.27
C ALA A 20 -10.70 -11.43 -4.51
N MET A 21 -9.92 -11.66 -5.58
CA MET A 21 -9.36 -12.98 -5.90
C MET A 21 -8.38 -13.45 -4.83
N ALA A 22 -7.42 -12.61 -4.42
CA ALA A 22 -6.46 -12.94 -3.37
C ALA A 22 -7.17 -13.31 -2.06
N ARG A 23 -8.18 -12.53 -1.65
CA ARG A 23 -9.01 -12.82 -0.48
C ARG A 23 -9.74 -14.15 -0.60
N SER A 24 -10.31 -14.45 -1.76
CA SER A 24 -11.06 -15.70 -2.00
C SER A 24 -10.15 -16.93 -1.98
N LEU A 25 -8.89 -16.77 -2.37
CA LEU A 25 -7.88 -17.83 -2.35
C LEU A 25 -7.14 -17.93 -1.01
N GLY A 26 -7.43 -17.06 -0.04
CA GLY A 26 -6.71 -17.01 1.23
C GLY A 26 -5.23 -16.59 1.08
N LEU A 27 -4.91 -15.84 0.02
CA LEU A 27 -3.56 -15.34 -0.25
C LEU A 27 -3.36 -13.96 0.38
N GLU A 28 -2.15 -13.73 0.89
CA GLU A 28 -1.71 -12.40 1.28
C GLU A 28 -1.30 -11.60 0.02
N LEU A 29 -1.78 -10.37 -0.09
CA LEU A 29 -1.50 -9.48 -1.21
C LEU A 29 -0.70 -8.27 -0.73
N VAL A 30 0.37 -7.95 -1.45
CA VAL A 30 1.14 -6.71 -1.29
C VAL A 30 0.76 -5.73 -2.38
N ALA A 31 0.23 -4.57 -1.98
CA ALA A 31 0.02 -3.46 -2.89
C ALA A 31 1.30 -2.60 -2.95
N GLU A 32 2.06 -2.78 -4.03
CA GLU A 32 3.34 -2.08 -4.24
C GLU A 32 3.19 -0.80 -5.07
N GLY A 33 3.99 0.22 -4.77
CA GLY A 33 4.05 1.48 -5.50
C GLY A 33 3.02 2.52 -5.04
N VAL A 34 2.66 2.54 -3.75
CA VAL A 34 1.75 3.56 -3.17
C VAL A 34 2.50 4.84 -2.85
N GLU A 35 2.11 5.92 -3.49
CA GLU A 35 2.75 7.24 -3.38
C GLU A 35 1.81 8.31 -2.82
N THR A 36 0.49 8.14 -2.96
CA THR A 36 -0.50 9.13 -2.52
C THR A 36 -1.45 8.60 -1.45
N HIS A 37 -2.01 9.53 -0.66
CA HIS A 37 -3.05 9.23 0.34
C HIS A 37 -4.31 8.64 -0.29
N GLU A 38 -4.65 9.05 -1.53
CA GLU A 38 -5.82 8.53 -2.26
C GLU A 38 -5.62 7.07 -2.68
N GLN A 39 -4.42 6.72 -3.17
CA GLN A 39 -4.06 5.33 -3.49
C GLN A 39 -4.12 4.45 -2.24
N TYR A 40 -3.55 4.92 -1.12
CA TYR A 40 -3.62 4.22 0.16
C TYR A 40 -5.07 4.00 0.60
N ARG A 41 -5.89 5.06 0.60
CA ARG A 41 -7.30 4.99 1.00
C ARG A 41 -8.06 3.99 0.15
N PHE A 42 -7.93 4.09 -1.18
CA PHE A 42 -8.58 3.17 -2.11
C PHE A 42 -8.22 1.71 -1.81
N LEU A 43 -6.93 1.42 -1.62
CA LEU A 43 -6.45 0.06 -1.37
C LEU A 43 -6.94 -0.49 -0.03
N ARG A 44 -6.91 0.32 1.02
CA ARG A 44 -7.43 -0.05 2.34
C ARG A 44 -8.92 -0.34 2.31
N GLN A 45 -9.70 0.50 1.62
CA GLN A 45 -11.16 0.32 1.48
C GLN A 45 -11.53 -0.97 0.76
N HIS A 46 -10.72 -1.41 -0.20
CA HIS A 46 -10.95 -2.67 -0.93
C HIS A 46 -10.35 -3.91 -0.25
N GLY A 47 -9.60 -3.72 0.85
CA GLY A 47 -9.12 -4.80 1.71
C GLY A 47 -7.69 -5.25 1.45
N ALA A 48 -6.84 -4.41 0.82
CA ALA A 48 -5.41 -4.65 0.79
C ALA A 48 -4.81 -4.41 2.19
N SER A 49 -4.21 -5.45 2.78
CA SER A 49 -3.66 -5.41 4.13
C SER A 49 -2.20 -4.97 4.17
N VAL A 50 -1.40 -5.36 3.17
CA VAL A 50 0.02 -5.02 3.09
C VAL A 50 0.23 -3.98 2.00
N ILE A 51 0.87 -2.86 2.35
CA ILE A 51 1.08 -1.73 1.46
C ILE A 51 2.55 -1.32 1.49
N GLN A 52 3.13 -1.12 0.31
CA GLN A 52 4.50 -0.65 0.13
C GLN A 52 4.52 0.52 -0.85
N GLY A 53 5.25 1.58 -0.51
CA GLY A 53 5.58 2.63 -1.46
C GLY A 53 6.14 3.88 -0.81
N TYR A 54 6.41 4.89 -1.64
CA TYR A 54 7.07 6.12 -1.23
C TYR A 54 6.22 7.01 -0.35
N LEU A 55 4.92 6.73 -0.24
CA LEU A 55 4.06 7.33 0.79
C LEU A 55 4.64 7.11 2.19
N PHE A 56 5.26 5.94 2.45
CA PHE A 56 5.87 5.60 3.73
C PHE A 56 7.36 5.89 3.75
N SER A 57 8.10 5.34 2.79
CA SER A 57 9.55 5.49 2.72
C SER A 57 10.06 5.21 1.31
N LYS A 58 11.13 5.91 0.94
CA LYS A 58 11.94 5.53 -0.23
C LYS A 58 12.83 4.33 0.12
N PRO A 59 13.40 3.60 -0.87
CA PRO A 59 14.40 2.58 -0.61
C PRO A 59 15.58 3.20 0.15
N LEU A 60 16.00 2.53 1.21
CA LEU A 60 17.03 3.03 2.10
C LEU A 60 18.33 2.26 1.90
N PRO A 61 19.50 2.93 2.04
CA PRO A 61 20.76 2.24 2.21
C PRO A 61 20.76 1.36 3.46
N PHE A 62 21.59 0.32 3.46
CA PHE A 62 21.68 -0.62 4.59
C PHE A 62 21.95 0.06 5.94
N GLY A 63 22.77 1.12 5.96
CA GLY A 63 23.10 1.86 7.18
C GLY A 63 21.91 2.58 7.82
N GLU A 64 20.88 2.91 7.04
CA GLU A 64 19.67 3.61 7.50
C GLU A 64 18.53 2.64 7.87
N LEU A 65 18.61 1.39 7.41
CA LEU A 65 17.58 0.37 7.60
C LEU A 65 17.29 0.10 9.09
N LYS A 66 18.32 0.09 9.95
CA LYS A 66 18.17 -0.25 11.36
C LYS A 66 17.18 0.67 12.10
N GLY A 67 17.16 1.96 11.74
CA GLY A 67 16.25 2.92 12.36
C GLY A 67 14.79 2.62 12.04
N VAL A 68 14.51 2.28 10.78
CA VAL A 68 13.14 2.06 10.30
C VAL A 68 12.54 0.70 10.69
N LEU A 69 13.38 -0.28 11.04
CA LEU A 69 12.94 -1.59 11.52
C LEU A 69 12.48 -1.59 12.98
N ALA A 70 12.62 -0.47 13.69
CA ALA A 70 12.11 -0.36 15.05
C ALA A 70 10.58 -0.56 15.07
N PRO A 71 10.03 -1.26 16.07
CA PRO A 71 8.58 -1.34 16.25
C PRO A 71 7.96 0.06 16.28
N GLU A 72 6.76 0.21 15.71
CA GLU A 72 6.02 1.49 15.66
C GLU A 72 6.70 2.64 14.90
N TYR A 73 7.79 2.41 14.15
CA TYR A 73 8.49 3.47 13.42
C TYR A 73 7.55 4.28 12.51
N PHE A 74 6.70 3.59 11.74
CA PHE A 74 5.68 4.21 10.89
C PHE A 74 4.34 4.48 11.61
N GLY A 75 4.23 4.17 12.91
CA GLY A 75 2.96 4.18 13.64
C GLY A 75 2.31 5.57 13.68
N ALA A 76 3.08 6.62 13.90
CA ALA A 76 2.57 8.00 13.88
C ALA A 76 2.06 8.39 12.49
N GLN A 77 2.86 8.13 11.45
CA GLN A 77 2.50 8.39 10.06
C GLN A 77 1.22 7.65 9.67
N ILE A 78 1.10 6.35 9.98
CA ILE A 78 -0.08 5.54 9.66
C ILE A 78 -1.33 6.08 10.35
N ARG A 79 -1.22 6.57 11.59
CA ARG A 79 -2.36 7.16 12.34
C ARG A 79 -2.88 8.46 11.72
N GLU A 80 -2.05 9.17 10.97
CA GLU A 80 -2.43 10.40 10.26
C GLU A 80 -3.01 10.12 8.86
N LEU A 81 -2.85 8.90 8.32
CA LEU A 81 -3.39 8.54 7.02
C LEU A 81 -4.92 8.43 7.06
N PRO A 82 -5.62 8.92 6.02
CA PRO A 82 -7.06 8.85 5.97
C PRO A 82 -7.53 7.40 5.74
N LEU A 83 -8.60 7.02 6.43
CA LEU A 83 -9.38 5.81 6.18
C LEU A 83 -10.38 6.00 5.03
#